data_AF-A0A6C0E463-F1
#
_entry.id   AF-A0A6C0E463-F1
#
_cell.length_a   1.000
_cell.length_b   1.000
_cell.length_c   1.000
_cell.angle_alpha   90.00
_cell.angle_beta   90.00
_cell.angle_gamma   90.00
#
_symmetry.space_group_name_H-M   'P 1'
#
loop_
_entity.id
_entity.type
_entity.pdbx_description
1 polymer ?
#
loop_
_entity_poly.entity_id
_entity_poly.type
_entity_poly.pdbx_seq_one_letter_code
_entity_poly.pdbx_strand_id
1 'polypeptide(L)'
;MPSLEGWYKKYRLSAMIADILICVLYILLGRFLVYTSKLKIGLTAFAGLCVVIQLIFDFLFFILFTVIPRGSNDMLDYFKGYSKEVGAYALLGDSFLVIFAVVLSAFLNTRSFDTNIILLIVSIYLAPYLIYMKN
;
A
#
# COMPACT_ATOMS: atom_id res chain seq x y z
N MET A 1 -17.42 5.43 -13.54
CA MET A 1 -17.01 6.30 -12.42
C MET A 1 -15.71 5.76 -11.87
N PRO A 2 -14.79 6.61 -11.40
CA PRO A 2 -13.53 6.16 -10.80
C PRO A 2 -13.81 5.33 -9.55
N SER A 3 -13.44 4.06 -9.59
CA SER A 3 -13.68 3.10 -8.52
C SER A 3 -12.43 2.26 -8.30
N LEU A 4 -12.35 1.55 -7.17
CA LEU A 4 -11.22 0.66 -6.91
C LEU A 4 -11.14 -0.43 -7.99
N GLU A 5 -12.28 -0.99 -8.41
CA GLU A 5 -12.32 -1.96 -9.50
C GLU A 5 -11.84 -1.34 -10.83
N GLY A 6 -12.25 -0.10 -11.11
CA GLY A 6 -11.82 0.60 -12.32
C GLY A 6 -10.32 0.93 -12.33
N TRP A 7 -9.71 1.15 -11.16
CA TRP A 7 -8.27 1.36 -11.00
C TRP A 7 -7.48 0.14 -11.47
N TYR A 8 -7.86 -1.04 -10.99
CA TYR A 8 -7.24 -2.31 -11.36
C TYR A 8 -7.59 -2.74 -12.80
N LYS A 9 -8.80 -2.45 -13.30
CA LYS A 9 -9.15 -2.70 -14.70
C LYS A 9 -8.35 -1.82 -15.68
N LYS A 10 -8.09 -0.56 -15.33
CA LYS A 10 -7.39 0.40 -16.19
C LYS A 10 -5.87 0.24 -16.15
N TYR A 11 -5.26 0.23 -14.97
CA TYR A 11 -3.79 0.26 -14.83
C TYR A 11 -3.16 -1.10 -14.51
N ARG A 12 -3.97 -2.11 -14.16
CA ARG A 12 -3.56 -3.51 -14.02
C ARG A 12 -2.33 -3.67 -13.11
N LEU A 13 -1.23 -4.20 -13.65
CA LEU A 13 -0.01 -4.46 -12.89
C LEU A 13 0.59 -3.17 -12.33
N SER A 14 0.49 -2.05 -13.03
CA SER A 14 1.00 -0.76 -12.56
C SER A 14 0.26 -0.26 -11.31
N ALA A 15 -1.06 -0.45 -11.26
CA ALA A 15 -1.86 -0.18 -10.07
C ALA A 15 -1.40 -1.05 -8.89
N MET A 16 -1.30 -2.37 -9.10
CA MET A 16 -0.86 -3.29 -8.05
C MET A 16 0.54 -2.94 -7.53
N ILE A 17 1.49 -2.64 -8.42
CA ILE A 17 2.86 -2.29 -8.01
C ILE A 17 2.85 -0.99 -7.19
N ALA A 18 2.11 0.03 -7.61
CA ALA A 18 2.00 1.28 -6.88
C ALA A 18 1.47 1.05 -5.45
N ASP A 19 0.37 0.31 -5.32
CA ASP A 19 -0.31 0.04 -4.04
C ASP A 19 0.56 -0.85 -3.11
N ILE A 20 1.28 -1.83 -3.65
CA ILE A 20 2.19 -2.68 -2.85
C ILE A 20 3.42 -1.89 -2.40
N LEU A 21 4.08 -1.18 -3.31
CA LEU A 21 5.34 -0.51 -2.99
C LEU A 21 5.15 0.61 -1.99
N ILE A 22 4.04 1.35 -2.03
CA ILE A 22 3.78 2.40 -1.04
C ILE A 22 3.60 1.80 0.36
N CYS A 23 2.90 0.67 0.49
CA CYS A 23 2.76 -0.05 1.76
C CYS A 23 4.11 -0.57 2.28
N VAL A 24 4.97 -1.11 1.39
CA VAL A 24 6.34 -1.50 1.75
C VAL A 24 7.15 -0.31 2.27
N LEU A 25 7.03 0.86 1.64
CA LEU A 25 7.70 2.09 2.09
C LEU A 25 7.26 2.51 3.50
N TYR A 26 5.97 2.40 3.84
CA TYR A 26 5.48 2.69 5.18
C TYR A 26 6.13 1.80 6.25
N ILE A 27 6.22 0.50 5.99
CA ILE A 27 6.84 -0.47 6.90
C ILE A 27 8.35 -0.24 7.01
N LEU A 28 9.03 0.03 5.89
CA LEU A 28 10.47 0.30 5.89
C LEU A 28 10.81 1.57 6.67
N LEU A 29 10.04 2.64 6.48
CA LEU A 29 10.21 3.87 7.23
C LEU A 29 9.92 3.66 8.72
N GLY A 30 8.87 2.91 9.06
CA GLY A 30 8.58 2.50 10.43
C GLY A 30 9.77 1.76 11.07
N ARG A 31 10.35 0.78 10.37
CA ARG A 31 11.55 0.05 10.84
C ARG A 31 12.73 0.99 11.04
N PHE A 32 12.97 1.89 10.08
CA PHE A 32 14.04 2.87 10.15
C PHE A 32 13.90 3.80 11.37
N LEU A 33 12.70 4.29 11.66
CA LEU A 33 12.43 5.15 12.83
C LEU A 33 12.64 4.43 14.16
N VAL A 34 12.16 3.18 14.26
CA VAL A 34 12.36 2.33 15.45
C VAL A 34 13.83 2.07 15.69
N TYR A 35 14.56 1.72 14.63
CA TYR A 35 16.00 1.46 14.69
C TYR A 35 16.79 2.71 15.11
N THR A 36 16.53 3.85 14.47
CA THR A 36 17.24 5.11 14.74
C THR A 36 16.96 5.65 16.14
N SER A 37 15.72 5.53 16.60
CA SER A 37 15.29 6.00 17.91
C SER A 37 15.56 4.99 19.04
N LYS A 38 16.14 3.82 18.72
CA LYS A 38 16.38 2.69 19.63
C LYS A 38 15.15 2.29 20.45
N LEU A 39 13.96 2.42 19.86
CA LEU A 39 12.71 2.15 20.53
C LEU A 39 12.51 0.64 20.67
N LYS A 40 12.15 0.18 21.87
CA LYS A 40 11.72 -1.19 22.11
C LYS A 40 10.20 -1.22 22.09
N ILE A 41 9.63 -1.52 20.93
CA ILE A 41 8.18 -1.60 20.75
C ILE A 41 7.74 -3.00 20.31
N GLY A 42 6.59 -3.43 20.80
CA GLY A 42 5.95 -4.67 20.37
C GLY A 42 5.25 -4.52 19.02
N LEU A 43 4.74 -5.64 18.49
CA LEU A 43 4.08 -5.70 17.18
C LEU A 43 2.92 -4.72 17.04
N THR A 44 2.06 -4.61 18.07
CA THR A 44 0.89 -3.70 18.06
C THR A 44 1.30 -2.24 17.98
N ALA A 45 2.30 -1.83 18.77
CA ALA A 45 2.82 -0.46 18.74
C ALA A 45 3.54 -0.16 17.42
N PHE A 46 4.23 -1.16 16.84
CA PHE A 46 4.83 -1.04 15.52
C PHE A 46 3.79 -0.89 14.40
N ALA A 47 2.69 -1.65 14.46
CA ALA A 47 1.57 -1.50 13.53
C ALA A 47 0.94 -0.10 13.64
N GLY A 48 0.71 0.38 14.86
CA GLY A 48 0.23 1.75 15.10
C GLY A 48 1.15 2.82 14.52
N LEU A 49 2.47 2.67 14.69
CA LEU A 49 3.46 3.56 14.08
C LEU A 49 3.36 3.57 12.54
N CYS A 50 3.26 2.39 11.91
CA CYS A 50 3.13 2.29 10.46
C CYS A 50 1.85 2.93 9.94
N VAL A 51 0.73 2.81 10.66
CA VAL A 51 -0.53 3.49 10.33
C VAL A 51 -0.37 5.01 10.43
N VAL A 52 0.29 5.53 11.47
CA VAL A 52 0.54 6.97 11.58
C VAL A 52 1.38 7.48 10.40
N ILE A 53 2.41 6.72 10.00
CA ILE A 53 3.22 7.03 8.80
C ILE A 53 2.35 7.04 7.55
N GLN A 54 1.54 5.99 7.36
CA GLN A 54 0.62 5.90 6.22
C GLN A 54 -0.31 7.11 6.15
N LEU A 55 -0.96 7.50 7.25
CA LEU A 55 -1.85 8.66 7.26
C LEU A 55 -1.14 9.97 6.86
N ILE A 56 0.11 10.16 7.29
CA ILE A 56 0.92 11.32 6.89
C ILE A 56 1.18 11.28 5.38
N PHE A 57 1.59 10.14 4.83
CA PHE A 57 1.89 10.00 3.41
C PHE A 57 0.66 10.10 2.53
N ASP A 58 -0.48 9.53 2.94
CA ASP A 58 -1.74 9.64 2.22
C ASP A 58 -2.21 11.11 2.15
N PHE A 59 -2.03 11.86 3.24
CA PHE A 59 -2.32 13.29 3.25
C PHE A 59 -1.38 14.08 2.33
N LEU A 60 -0.08 13.79 2.35
CA LEU A 60 0.88 14.40 1.43
C LEU A 60 0.58 14.04 -0.03
N PHE A 61 0.19 12.79 -0.30
CA PHE A 61 -0.20 12.33 -1.62
C PHE A 61 -1.49 13.01 -2.10
N PHE A 62 -2.47 13.20 -1.20
CA PHE A 62 -3.67 13.98 -1.47
C PHE A 62 -3.36 15.40 -1.91
N ILE A 63 -2.45 16.07 -1.21
CA ILE A 63 -1.98 17.41 -1.61
C ILE A 63 -1.30 17.35 -2.98
N LEU A 64 -0.38 16.40 -3.17
CA LEU A 64 0.39 16.25 -4.40
C LEU A 64 -0.52 16.12 -5.63
N PHE A 65 -1.45 15.17 -5.62
CA PHE A 65 -2.32 14.98 -6.77
C PHE A 65 -3.33 16.11 -6.93
N THR A 66 -3.69 16.84 -5.87
CA THR A 66 -4.62 17.97 -5.97
C THR A 66 -3.97 19.20 -6.61
N VAL A 67 -2.68 19.44 -6.33
CA VAL A 67 -1.93 20.58 -6.88
C VAL A 67 -1.55 20.37 -8.35
N ILE A 68 -1.27 19.13 -8.76
CA ILE A 68 -0.89 18.84 -10.14
C ILE A 68 -2.10 19.07 -11.07
N PRO A 69 -1.98 19.86 -12.16
CA PRO A 69 -3.07 20.09 -13.10
C PRO A 69 -3.60 18.81 -13.74
N ARG A 70 -4.88 18.81 -14.14
CA ARG A 70 -5.44 17.71 -14.95
C ARG A 70 -4.81 17.69 -16.34
N GLY A 71 -4.58 16.49 -16.87
CA GLY A 71 -3.91 16.24 -18.15
C GLY A 71 -2.40 16.03 -18.03
N SER A 72 -1.81 16.22 -16.84
CA SER A 72 -0.37 16.01 -16.63
C SER A 72 0.00 14.55 -16.35
N ASN A 73 -0.88 13.77 -15.72
CA ASN A 73 -0.64 12.37 -15.42
C ASN A 73 -1.96 11.60 -15.27
N ASP A 74 -2.12 10.54 -16.06
CA ASP A 74 -3.36 9.76 -16.12
C ASP A 74 -3.73 9.09 -14.78
N MET A 75 -2.74 8.54 -14.06
CA MET A 75 -2.96 7.91 -12.75
C MET A 75 -3.40 8.93 -11.69
N LEU A 76 -2.74 10.09 -11.63
CA LEU A 76 -3.13 11.17 -10.72
C LEU A 76 -4.52 11.73 -11.05
N ASP A 77 -4.85 11.83 -12.34
CA ASP A 77 -6.17 12.26 -12.79
C ASP A 77 -7.27 11.28 -12.38
N TYR A 78 -6.94 9.99 -12.33
CA TYR A 78 -7.82 8.96 -11.77
C TYR A 78 -8.10 9.21 -10.27
N PHE A 79 -7.05 9.47 -9.47
CA PHE A 79 -7.19 9.75 -8.03
C PHE A 79 -7.98 11.03 -7.74
N LYS A 80 -7.82 12.08 -8.56
CA LYS A 80 -8.68 13.29 -8.47
C LYS A 80 -10.16 13.01 -8.73
N GLY A 81 -10.46 11.99 -9.52
CA GLY A 81 -11.82 11.52 -9.72
C GLY A 81 -12.32 10.72 -8.52
N TYR A 82 -11.52 9.74 -8.10
CA TYR A 82 -11.83 8.80 -7.01
C TYR A 82 -12.04 9.49 -5.66
N SER A 83 -11.19 10.46 -5.33
CA SER A 83 -11.25 11.21 -4.05
C SER A 83 -12.52 12.01 -3.85
N LYS A 84 -13.23 12.39 -4.93
CA LYS A 84 -14.54 13.06 -4.83
C LYS A 84 -15.67 12.12 -4.40
N GLU A 85 -15.50 10.81 -4.56
CA GLU A 85 -16.54 9.80 -4.34
C GLU A 85 -16.34 9.00 -3.05
N VAL A 86 -15.10 8.75 -2.62
CA VAL A 86 -14.81 7.74 -1.58
C VAL A 86 -14.44 8.33 -0.20
N GLY A 87 -14.03 9.60 -0.13
CA GLY A 87 -13.86 10.33 1.14
C GLY A 87 -13.01 9.59 2.20
N ALA A 88 -13.45 9.64 3.47
CA ALA A 88 -12.71 9.10 4.61
C ALA A 88 -12.68 7.56 4.71
N TYR A 89 -13.55 6.86 3.98
CA TYR A 89 -13.59 5.39 4.02
C TYR A 89 -12.38 4.74 3.35
N ALA A 90 -11.75 5.43 2.38
CA ALA A 90 -10.50 4.96 1.77
C ALA A 90 -9.38 4.82 2.81
N LEU A 91 -9.21 5.82 3.68
CA LEU A 91 -8.16 5.86 4.70
C LEU A 91 -8.27 4.69 5.70
N LEU A 92 -9.49 4.26 6.03
CA LEU A 92 -9.73 3.12 6.91
C LEU A 92 -9.35 1.79 6.23
N GLY A 93 -9.66 1.65 4.95
CA GLY A 93 -9.26 0.49 4.15
C GLY A 93 -7.73 0.36 4.06
N ASP A 94 -7.04 1.47 3.79
CA ASP A 94 -5.58 1.49 3.69
C ASP A 94 -4.91 1.18 5.02
N SER A 95 -5.44 1.71 6.13
CA SER A 95 -4.97 1.40 7.49
C SER A 95 -5.07 -0.10 7.79
N PHE A 96 -6.16 -0.76 7.39
CA PHE A 96 -6.32 -2.21 7.55
C PHE A 96 -5.28 -2.99 6.74
N LEU A 97 -5.03 -2.59 5.49
CA LEU A 97 -4.01 -3.22 4.64
C LEU A 97 -2.60 -3.07 5.23
N VAL A 98 -2.27 -1.92 5.81
CA VAL A 98 -0.99 -1.70 6.49
C VAL A 98 -0.85 -2.59 7.72
N ILE A 99 -1.87 -2.68 8.56
CA ILE A 99 -1.85 -3.57 9.74
C ILE A 99 -1.68 -5.03 9.29
N PHE A 100 -2.44 -5.46 8.27
CA PHE A 100 -2.31 -6.79 7.71
C PHE A 100 -0.90 -7.05 7.19
N ALA A 101 -0.31 -6.11 6.44
CA ALA A 101 1.04 -6.24 5.92
C ALA A 101 2.10 -6.30 7.04
N VAL A 102 1.93 -5.56 8.14
CA VAL A 102 2.80 -5.64 9.31
C VAL A 102 2.72 -7.02 9.97
N VAL A 103 1.51 -7.56 10.18
CA VAL A 103 1.32 -8.89 10.75
C VAL A 103 1.89 -9.97 9.83
N LEU A 104 1.63 -9.87 8.53
CA LEU A 104 2.18 -10.79 7.53
C LEU A 104 3.71 -10.73 7.50
N SER A 105 4.30 -9.52 7.56
CA SER A 105 5.75 -9.35 7.65
C SER A 105 6.32 -10.01 8.91
N ALA A 106 5.67 -9.85 10.06
CA ALA A 106 6.09 -10.50 11.31
C ALA A 106 6.02 -12.03 11.23
N PHE A 107 4.96 -12.57 10.61
CA PHE A 107 4.81 -14.00 10.37
C PHE A 107 5.86 -14.56 9.40
N LEU A 108 6.12 -13.87 8.29
CA LEU A 108 7.15 -14.28 7.32
C LEU A 108 8.56 -14.20 7.91
N ASN A 109 8.78 -13.29 8.88
CA ASN A 109 10.05 -13.19 9.60
C ASN A 109 10.33 -14.42 10.50
N THR A 110 9.34 -15.25 10.81
CA THR A 110 9.55 -16.53 11.53
C THR A 110 9.83 -17.70 10.60
N ARG A 111 9.85 -17.49 9.27
CA ARG A 111 10.10 -18.53 8.25
C ARG A 111 11.54 -18.49 7.75
N SER A 112 11.99 -19.57 7.12
CA SER A 112 13.32 -19.61 6.50
C SER A 112 13.39 -18.70 5.28
N PHE A 113 14.60 -18.25 4.95
CA PHE A 113 14.84 -17.46 3.74
C PHE A 113 14.29 -18.16 2.49
N ASP A 114 14.59 -19.45 2.32
CA ASP A 114 14.12 -20.24 1.17
C ASP A 114 12.60 -20.29 1.07
N THR A 115 11.90 -20.44 2.22
CA THR A 115 10.44 -20.43 2.25
C THR A 115 9.90 -19.08 1.78
N ASN A 116 10.50 -17.98 2.26
CA ASN A 116 10.09 -16.64 1.87
C ASN A 116 10.36 -16.36 0.38
N ILE A 117 11.47 -16.86 -0.18
CA ILE A 117 11.77 -16.73 -1.61
C ILE A 117 10.77 -17.51 -2.46
N ILE A 118 10.44 -18.74 -2.09
CA ILE A 118 9.42 -19.53 -2.80
C ILE A 118 8.07 -18.81 -2.77
N LEU A 119 7.64 -18.34 -1.59
CA LEU A 119 6.39 -17.60 -1.44
C LEU A 119 6.36 -16.32 -2.30
N LEU A 120 7.46 -15.57 -2.35
CA LEU A 120 7.60 -14.39 -3.19
C LEU A 120 7.44 -14.73 -4.68
N ILE A 121 8.16 -15.74 -5.17
CA ILE A 121 8.12 -16.16 -6.58
C ILE A 121 6.71 -16.61 -6.97
N VAL A 122 6.08 -17.46 -6.15
CA VAL A 122 4.71 -17.92 -6.39
C VAL A 122 3.72 -16.75 -6.39
N SER A 123 3.85 -15.80 -5.45
CA SER A 123 2.95 -14.65 -5.36
C SER A 123 3.05 -13.76 -6.61
N ILE A 124 4.28 -13.48 -7.06
CA ILE A 124 4.52 -12.68 -8.28
C ILE A 124 4.02 -13.43 -9.52
N TYR A 125 4.25 -14.74 -9.61
CA TYR A 125 3.80 -15.56 -10.73
C TYR A 125 2.26 -15.57 -10.85
N LEU A 126 1.54 -15.65 -9.72
CA LEU A 126 0.08 -15.66 -9.70
C LEU A 126 -0.55 -14.29 -9.93
N ALA A 127 0.15 -13.20 -9.60
CA ALA A 127 -0.41 -11.85 -9.63
C ALA A 127 -1.02 -11.43 -10.99
N PRO A 128 -0.39 -11.68 -12.16
CA PRO A 128 -1.01 -11.38 -13.45
C PRO A 128 -2.31 -12.14 -13.68
N TYR A 129 -2.39 -13.42 -13.28
CA TYR A 129 -3.61 -14.21 -13.46
C TYR A 129 -4.77 -13.69 -12.61
N LEU A 130 -4.47 -13.24 -11.38
CA LEU A 130 -5.47 -12.64 -10.50
C LEU A 130 -5.95 -11.28 -11.01
N ILE A 131 -5.04 -10.41 -11.47
CA ILE A 131 -5.39 -9.09 -12.02
C ILE A 131 -6.24 -9.20 -13.29
N TYR A 132 -6.00 -10.23 -14.10
CA TYR A 132 -6.67 -10.41 -15.40
C TYR A 132 -7.90 -11.33 -15.32
N MET A 133 -8.30 -11.75 -14.11
CA MET A 133 -9.49 -12.57 -13.92
C MET A 133 -10.72 -11.81 -14.43
N LYS A 134 -11.51 -12.46 -15.30
CA LYS A 134 -12.76 -11.89 -15.81
C LYS A 134 -13.86 -12.14 -14.78
N ASN A 135 -14.35 -11.07 -14.17
CA ASN A 135 -15.63 -11.01 -13.46
C ASN A 135 -16.66 -10.32 -14.35
#